data_AF-A0A381L8P3-F1
#
_entry.id   AF-A0A381L8P3-F1
#
_cell.length_a   1.000
_cell.length_b   1.000
_cell.length_c   1.000
_cell.angle_alpha   90.00
_cell.angle_beta   90.00
_cell.angle_gamma   90.00
#
_symmetry.space_group_name_H-M   'P 1'
#
loop_
_entity.id
_entity.type
_entity.pdbx_description
1 polymer ?
#
loop_
_entity_poly.entity_id
_entity_poly.type
_entity_poly.pdbx_seq_one_letter_code
_entity_poly.pdbx_strand_id
1 'polypeptide(L)' 'PNDGCLNFVDENDEVLLAGFGRKGKAKGDIPGVRFKVVKVSGVGLSALWKEKKEKPRS' A
#
# COMPACT_ATOMS: atom_id res chain seq x y z
N PRO A 1 3.68 -2.15 1.69
CA PRO A 1 4.30 -2.64 2.94
C PRO A 1 5.73 -3.17 2.79
N ASN A 2 6.22 -3.42 1.57
CA ASN A 2 7.60 -3.85 1.36
C ASN A 2 8.52 -2.62 1.32
N ASP A 3 9.82 -2.85 1.48
CA ASP A 3 10.82 -1.79 1.46
C ASP A 3 10.83 -1.04 0.11
N GLY A 4 11.06 0.26 0.14
CA GLY A 4 11.01 1.15 -1.02
C GLY A 4 9.62 1.39 -1.62
N CYS A 5 8.54 0.78 -1.08
CA CYS A 5 7.20 0.93 -1.64
C CYS A 5 6.60 2.34 -1.49
N LEU A 6 7.15 3.17 -0.61
CA LEU A 6 6.69 4.55 -0.42
C LEU A 6 6.95 5.40 -1.67
N ASN A 7 7.99 5.09 -2.44
CA ASN A 7 8.35 5.80 -3.67
C ASN A 7 7.35 5.61 -4.81
N PHE A 8 6.42 4.66 -4.68
CA PHE A 8 5.36 4.45 -5.67
C PHE A 8 4.06 5.19 -5.33
N VAL A 9 4.00 5.86 -4.18
CA VAL A 9 2.81 6.57 -3.68
C VAL A 9 3.07 8.07 -3.70
N ASP A 10 2.23 8.80 -4.42
CA ASP A 10 2.22 10.26 -4.46
C ASP A 10 1.03 10.83 -3.66
N GLU A 11 1.12 12.08 -3.21
CA GLU A 11 0.13 12.71 -2.31
C GLU A 11 -1.31 12.75 -2.85
N ASN A 12 -1.49 12.66 -4.17
CA ASN A 12 -2.80 12.70 -4.83
C ASN A 12 -3.22 11.35 -5.44
N ASP A 13 -2.52 10.26 -5.12
CA ASP A 13 -2.91 8.94 -5.62
C ASP A 13 -4.13 8.36 -4.91
N GLU A 14 -4.98 7.72 -5.69
CA GLU A 14 -6.01 6.84 -5.14
C GLU A 14 -5.38 5.55 -4.62
N VAL A 15 -5.53 5.31 -3.32
CA VAL A 15 -5.00 4.12 -2.65
C VAL A 15 -6.11 3.22 -2.13
N LEU A 16 -5.95 1.91 -2.34
CA LEU A 16 -6.83 0.91 -1.74
C LEU A 16 -6.24 0.44 -0.41
N LEU A 17 -6.96 0.72 0.68
CA LEU A 17 -6.62 0.27 2.02
C LEU A 17 -7.28 -1.08 2.35
N ALA A 18 -6.54 -1.94 3.05
CA ALA A 18 -7.08 -3.16 3.64
C ALA A 18 -6.66 -3.28 5.10
N GLY A 19 -7.48 -3.92 5.92
CA GLY A 19 -7.13 -4.20 7.31
C GLY A 19 -5.95 -5.16 7.44
N PHE A 20 -5.23 -5.08 8.55
CA PHE A 20 -4.15 -6.02 8.87
C PHE A 20 -4.61 -7.42 9.32
N GLY A 21 -5.91 -7.66 9.42
CA GLY A 21 -6.49 -8.94 9.85
C GLY A 21 -6.67 -9.11 11.36
N ARG A 22 -6.35 -8.11 12.18
CA ARG A 22 -6.50 -8.17 13.65
C ARG A 22 -7.78 -7.51 14.18
N LYS A 23 -8.94 -7.73 13.54
CA LYS A 23 -10.27 -7.20 13.97
C LYS A 23 -10.21 -5.77 14.56
N GLY A 24 -9.60 -4.83 13.83
CA GLY A 24 -9.51 -3.42 14.26
C GLY A 24 -8.37 -3.07 15.24
N LYS A 25 -7.50 -4.02 15.60
CA LYS A 25 -6.29 -3.77 16.40
C LYS A 25 -5.09 -3.46 15.49
N ALA A 26 -4.15 -2.68 16.02
CA ALA A 26 -2.88 -2.40 15.35
C ALA A 26 -2.05 -3.69 15.19
N LYS A 27 -1.22 -3.74 14.14
CA LYS A 27 -0.35 -4.89 13.85
C LYS A 27 1.12 -4.48 14.00
N GLY A 28 1.88 -5.28 14.76
CA GLY A 28 3.31 -5.06 14.97
C GLY A 28 3.56 -3.96 15.99
N ASP A 29 4.68 -3.26 15.82
CA ASP A 29 5.23 -2.32 16.80
C ASP A 29 4.76 -0.88 16.58
N ILE A 30 4.02 -0.62 15.50
CA ILE A 30 3.54 0.72 15.16
C ILE A 30 2.18 0.96 15.83
N PRO A 31 2.09 1.85 16.84
CA PRO A 31 0.83 2.18 17.47
C PRO A 31 -0.09 2.94 16.49
N GLY A 32 -1.39 2.69 16.56
CA GLY A 32 -2.40 3.39 15.75
C GLY A 32 -2.57 2.90 14.31
N VAL A 33 -1.59 2.21 13.74
CA VAL A 33 -1.64 1.75 12.34
C VAL A 33 -2.37 0.41 12.22
N ARG A 34 -3.61 0.48 11.70
CA ARG A 34 -4.56 -0.65 11.60
C ARG A 34 -4.81 -1.13 10.17
N PHE A 35 -4.38 -0.32 9.20
CA PHE A 35 -4.60 -0.55 7.78
C PHE A 35 -3.27 -0.55 7.02
N LYS A 36 -3.24 -1.28 5.91
CA LYS A 36 -2.13 -1.29 4.95
C LYS A 36 -2.63 -0.90 3.57
N VAL A 37 -1.74 -0.30 2.79
CA VAL A 37 -1.96 -0.05 1.36
C VAL A 37 -1.77 -1.34 0.58
N VAL A 38 -2.73 -1.67 -0.30
CA VAL A 38 -2.72 -2.86 -1.17
C VAL A 38 -2.59 -2.48 -2.64
N LYS A 39 -3.23 -1.39 -3.07
CA LYS A 39 -3.18 -0.88 -4.44
C LYS A 39 -2.95 0.62 -4.44
N VAL A 40 -2.34 1.12 -5.51
CA VAL A 40 -2.09 2.54 -5.79
C VAL A 40 -2.46 2.75 -7.26
N SER A 41 -3.31 3.75 -7.54
CA SER A 41 -3.75 4.12 -8.90
C SER A 41 -4.25 2.92 -9.71
N GLY A 42 -5.07 2.07 -9.09
CA GLY A 42 -5.63 0.85 -9.71
C GLY A 42 -4.68 -0.35 -9.82
N VAL A 43 -3.39 -0.18 -9.56
CA VAL A 43 -2.37 -1.25 -9.66
C VAL A 43 -2.00 -1.79 -8.28
N GLY A 44 -1.81 -3.10 -8.18
CA GLY A 44 -1.35 -3.74 -6.95
C GLY A 44 0.07 -3.30 -6.58
N LEU A 45 0.27 -2.85 -5.34
CA LEU A 45 1.57 -2.42 -4.83
C LEU A 45 2.62 -3.55 -4.90
N SER A 46 2.18 -4.80 -4.76
CA SER A 46 3.04 -5.98 -4.93
C SER A 46 3.47 -6.22 -6.38
N ALA A 47 2.70 -5.76 -7.36
CA ALA A 47 3.04 -5.85 -8.78
C ALA A 47 4.01 -4.72 -9.17
N LEU A 48 3.80 -3.51 -8.65
CA LEU A 48 4.72 -2.38 -8.79
C LEU A 48 6.09 -2.72 -8.19
N TRP A 49 6.11 -3.24 -6.96
CA TRP A 49 7.36 -3.60 -6.27
C TRP A 49 8.14 -4.74 -6.94
N LYS A 50 7.44 -5.65 -7.65
CA LYS A 50 8.08 -6.73 -8.42
C LYS A 50 8.33 -6.35 -9.87
N GLU A 51 8.13 -5.08 -10.24
CA GLU A 51 8.30 -4.55 -11.60
C GLU A 51 7.48 -5.32 -12.66
N LYS A 52 6.38 -5.97 -12.24
CA LYS A 52 5.49 -6.71 -13.14
C LYS A 52 4.51 -5.81 -13.86
N LYS A 53 4.27 -4.63 -13.30
CA LYS A 53 3.43 -3.58 -13.84
C LYS A 53 4.07 -2.24 -13.48
N GLU A 54 3.91 -1.26 -14.36
CA GLU A 54 4.25 0.11 -14.06
C GLU A 54 3.03 0.87 -13.54
N LYS A 55 3.29 1.96 -12.82
CA LYS A 55 2.24 2.86 -12.37
C LYS A 55 1.65 3.54 -13.59
N PRO A 56 0.33 3.49 -13.81
CA PRO A 56 -0.31 4.23 -14.89
C PRO A 56 -0.04 5.71 -14.65
N ARG A 57 0.61 6.35 -15.62
CA ARG A 57 0.76 7.80 -15.65
C ARG A 57 -0.51 8.36 -16.28
N SER A 58 -1.19 9.24 -15.54
CA SER A 58 -2.21 10.12 -16.09
C SER A 58 -1.58 11.43 -16.52
#